data_AF-A0A4P7N0M0-F1
#
_entry.id   AF-A0A4P7N0M0-F1
#
_cell.length_a   1.000
_cell.length_b   1.000
_cell.length_c   1.000
_cell.angle_alpha   90.00
_cell.angle_beta   90.00
_cell.angle_gamma   90.00
#
_symmetry.space_group_name_H-M   'P 1'
#
loop_
_entity.id
_entity.type
_entity.pdbx_description
1 polymer ?
#
loop_
_entity_poly.entity_id
_entity_poly.type
_entity_poly.pdbx_seq_one_letter_code
_entity_poly.pdbx_strand_id
1 'polypeptide(L)'
;MFALANIYKVDQLQNLAAAKYDKAVEETSHIQDVLDSIPDIYGLTPDSVRTLREIAVMAVRIKLGHQSAAACARSSEGRSEAAAYSVMALLDTGATGTFEFMKDLLSFYIRAPLLGNCFNCNIENLQPAEPLQIKCLKCGKGGATPLWRRSWYRISKYKPTS
;
A
#
# COMPACT_ATOMS: atom_id res chain seq x y z
N MET A 1 -9.32 16.35 -8.57
CA MET A 1 -10.76 15.95 -8.56
C MET A 1 -11.24 15.51 -7.18
N PHE A 2 -10.58 14.56 -6.52
CA PHE A 2 -10.98 14.11 -5.17
C PHE A 2 -11.05 15.26 -4.15
N ALA A 3 -10.02 16.12 -4.08
CA ALA A 3 -10.00 17.29 -3.19
C ALA A 3 -11.19 18.24 -3.41
N LEU A 4 -11.52 18.52 -4.68
CA LEU A 4 -12.70 19.32 -5.04
C LEU A 4 -13.99 18.64 -4.61
N ALA A 5 -14.14 17.34 -4.87
CA ALA A 5 -15.30 16.57 -4.44
C ALA A 5 -15.48 16.59 -2.92
N ASN A 6 -14.39 16.59 -2.15
CA ASN A 6 -14.40 16.77 -0.71
C ASN A 6 -14.85 18.18 -0.29
N ILE A 7 -14.28 19.23 -0.91
CA ILE A 7 -14.65 20.62 -0.64
C ILE A 7 -16.15 20.86 -0.88
N TYR A 8 -16.68 20.33 -1.98
CA TYR A 8 -18.09 20.46 -2.36
C TYR A 8 -19.00 19.38 -1.76
N LYS A 9 -18.46 18.48 -0.92
CA LYS A 9 -19.20 17.39 -0.26
C LYS A 9 -19.99 16.51 -1.23
N VAL A 10 -19.39 16.17 -2.37
CA VAL A 10 -19.97 15.29 -3.39
C VAL A 10 -19.41 13.88 -3.19
N ASP A 11 -20.04 13.12 -2.28
CA ASP A 11 -19.56 11.79 -1.85
C ASP A 11 -19.40 10.80 -3.02
N GLN A 12 -20.32 10.81 -3.97
CA GLN A 12 -20.26 9.94 -5.15
C GLN A 12 -19.00 10.21 -5.99
N LEU A 13 -18.62 11.48 -6.12
CA LEU A 13 -17.43 11.88 -6.88
C LEU A 13 -16.14 11.56 -6.11
N GLN A 14 -16.15 11.69 -4.77
CA GLN A 14 -15.05 11.23 -3.93
C GLN A 14 -14.82 9.72 -4.09
N ASN A 15 -15.89 8.92 -3.96
CA ASN A 15 -15.83 7.47 -4.10
C ASN A 15 -15.37 7.04 -5.49
N LEU A 16 -15.87 7.70 -6.54
CA LEU A 16 -15.44 7.44 -7.91
C LEU A 16 -13.96 7.77 -8.12
N ALA A 17 -13.50 8.92 -7.61
CA ALA A 17 -12.10 9.30 -7.72
C ALA A 17 -11.18 8.35 -6.95
N ALA A 18 -11.58 7.92 -5.74
CA ALA A 18 -10.85 6.92 -4.97
C ALA A 18 -10.79 5.56 -5.70
N ALA A 19 -11.91 5.09 -6.26
CA ALA A 19 -11.95 3.84 -7.02
C ALA A 19 -11.09 3.90 -8.29
N LYS A 20 -11.05 5.06 -8.97
CA LYS A 20 -10.17 5.25 -10.14
C LYS A 20 -8.71 5.25 -9.74
N TYR A 21 -8.35 5.90 -8.63
CA TYR A 21 -6.99 5.90 -8.12
C TYR A 21 -6.56 4.50 -7.66
N ASP A 22 -7.39 3.79 -6.90
CA ASP A 22 -7.20 2.39 -6.49
C ASP A 22 -6.89 1.48 -7.69
N LYS A 23 -7.69 1.58 -8.75
CA LYS A 23 -7.46 0.83 -9.98
C LYS A 23 -6.16 1.24 -10.68
N ALA A 24 -5.87 2.53 -10.76
CA ALA A 24 -4.64 3.02 -11.40
C ALA A 24 -3.39 2.49 -10.69
N VAL A 25 -3.32 2.55 -9.36
CA VAL A 25 -2.16 2.06 -8.61
C VAL A 25 -2.04 0.54 -8.61
N GLU A 26 -3.15 -0.20 -8.78
CA GLU A 26 -3.13 -1.65 -9.02
C GLU A 26 -2.48 -1.97 -10.37
N GLU A 27 -2.83 -1.23 -11.42
CA GLU A 27 -2.31 -1.42 -12.79
C GLU A 27 -0.87 -0.94 -12.97
N THR A 28 -0.42 0.03 -12.18
CA THR A 28 0.95 0.55 -12.20
C THR A 28 1.98 -0.55 -11.86
N SER A 29 3.00 -0.74 -12.69
CA SER A 29 4.10 -1.68 -12.39
C SER A 29 5.21 -1.05 -11.53
N HIS A 30 5.49 0.23 -11.70
CA HIS A 30 6.62 0.91 -11.06
C HIS A 30 6.20 1.60 -9.75
N ILE A 31 6.96 1.36 -8.68
CA ILE A 31 6.72 2.01 -7.39
C ILE A 31 6.86 3.54 -7.49
N GLN A 32 7.73 4.03 -8.38
CA GLN A 32 7.99 5.46 -8.54
C GLN A 32 6.73 6.23 -8.94
N ASP A 33 5.92 5.72 -9.87
CA ASP A 33 4.70 6.40 -10.29
C ASP A 33 3.70 6.60 -9.12
N VAL A 34 3.72 5.69 -8.13
CA VAL A 34 2.93 5.85 -6.91
C VAL A 34 3.57 6.89 -5.99
N LEU A 35 4.90 6.84 -5.82
CA LEU A 35 5.64 7.79 -4.98
C LEU A 35 5.52 9.23 -5.50
N ASP A 36 5.54 9.44 -6.82
CA ASP A 36 5.37 10.74 -7.46
C ASP A 36 3.98 11.35 -7.19
N SER A 37 2.97 10.51 -6.90
CA SER A 37 1.62 10.97 -6.52
C SER A 37 1.48 11.37 -5.04
N ILE A 38 2.45 11.01 -4.18
CA ILE A 38 2.37 11.24 -2.73
C ILE A 38 2.27 12.72 -2.36
N PRO A 39 3.11 13.63 -2.92
CA PRO A 39 3.01 15.05 -2.59
C PRO A 39 1.64 15.64 -2.91
N ASP A 40 1.03 15.27 -4.03
CA ASP A 40 -0.30 15.72 -4.41
C ASP A 40 -1.38 15.17 -3.47
N ILE A 41 -1.29 13.88 -3.09
CA ILE A 41 -2.27 13.27 -2.20
C ILE A 41 -2.22 13.93 -0.82
N TYR A 42 -1.04 14.06 -0.23
CA TYR A 42 -0.90 14.61 1.11
C TYR A 42 -1.03 16.15 1.14
N GLY A 43 -0.68 16.84 0.04
CA GLY A 43 -0.83 18.29 -0.08
C GLY A 43 -2.24 18.75 -0.41
N LEU A 44 -3.01 17.98 -1.21
CA LEU A 44 -4.35 18.38 -1.67
C LEU A 44 -5.50 17.79 -0.84
N THR A 45 -5.25 16.76 -0.04
CA THR A 45 -6.29 16.17 0.83
C THR A 45 -6.12 16.60 2.29
N PRO A 46 -7.18 17.11 2.94
CA PRO A 46 -7.15 17.37 4.38
C PRO A 46 -6.86 16.11 5.18
N ASP A 47 -6.21 16.24 6.34
CA ASP A 47 -5.86 15.10 7.21
C ASP A 47 -7.06 14.26 7.67
N SER A 48 -8.25 14.88 7.73
CA SER A 48 -9.51 14.20 8.07
C SER A 48 -9.97 13.21 7.00
N VAL A 49 -9.47 13.31 5.76
CA VAL A 49 -9.88 12.46 4.64
C VAL A 49 -8.78 11.46 4.30
N ARG A 50 -8.92 10.25 4.84
CA ARG A 50 -7.86 9.23 4.85
C ARG A 50 -7.86 8.31 3.65
N THR A 51 -8.96 8.22 2.90
CA THR A 51 -9.17 7.20 1.87
C THR A 51 -8.05 7.12 0.83
N LEU A 52 -7.66 8.24 0.22
CA LEU A 52 -6.56 8.24 -0.77
C LEU A 52 -5.20 7.95 -0.14
N ARG A 53 -4.95 8.45 1.07
CA ARG A 53 -3.71 8.21 1.80
C ARG A 53 -3.54 6.73 2.12
N GLU A 54 -4.61 6.07 2.58
CA GLU A 54 -4.61 4.64 2.85
C GLU A 54 -4.39 3.81 1.59
N ILE A 55 -5.03 4.17 0.47
CA ILE A 55 -4.80 3.50 -0.82
C ILE A 55 -3.33 3.64 -1.25
N ALA A 56 -2.77 4.86 -1.20
CA ALA A 56 -1.39 5.11 -1.61
C ALA A 56 -0.38 4.38 -0.72
N VAL A 57 -0.56 4.43 0.60
CA VAL A 57 0.30 3.74 1.58
C VAL A 57 0.30 2.23 1.33
N MET A 58 -0.88 1.64 1.15
CA MET A 58 -0.98 0.21 0.86
C MET A 58 -0.40 -0.15 -0.51
N ALA A 59 -0.57 0.69 -1.53
CA ALA A 59 0.05 0.47 -2.84
C ALA A 59 1.58 0.43 -2.74
N VAL A 60 2.19 1.43 -2.10
CA VAL A 60 3.64 1.48 -1.88
C VAL A 60 4.09 0.26 -1.09
N ARG A 61 3.41 -0.05 0.01
CA ARG A 61 3.72 -1.19 0.87
C ARG A 61 3.75 -2.51 0.11
N ILE A 62 2.74 -2.75 -0.73
CA ILE A 62 2.64 -4.01 -1.47
C ILE A 62 3.72 -4.07 -2.56
N LYS A 63 3.98 -2.97 -3.29
CA LYS A 63 5.04 -2.93 -4.31
C LYS A 63 6.44 -3.09 -3.72
N LEU A 64 6.72 -2.42 -2.59
CA LEU A 64 7.95 -2.60 -1.82
C LEU A 64 8.09 -4.06 -1.37
N GLY A 65 6.97 -4.66 -0.97
CA GLY A 65 6.83 -6.09 -0.78
C GLY A 65 7.34 -6.84 -2.02
N HIS A 66 6.60 -6.85 -3.12
CA HIS A 66 6.97 -7.61 -4.33
C HIS A 66 8.43 -7.47 -4.76
N GLN A 67 8.98 -6.25 -4.71
CA GLN A 67 10.37 -5.99 -5.08
C GLN A 67 11.37 -6.62 -4.10
N SER A 68 11.13 -6.51 -2.78
CA SER A 68 12.02 -7.12 -1.77
C SER A 68 12.10 -8.64 -1.87
N ALA A 69 10.99 -9.34 -2.11
CA ALA A 69 11.08 -10.79 -2.29
C ALA A 69 11.55 -11.23 -3.67
N ALA A 70 11.33 -10.43 -4.71
CA ALA A 70 11.98 -10.68 -5.99
C ALA A 70 13.52 -10.62 -5.83
N ALA A 71 14.02 -9.73 -4.96
CA ALA A 71 15.42 -9.69 -4.56
C ALA A 71 15.85 -10.97 -3.82
N CYS A 72 15.10 -11.40 -2.81
CA CYS A 72 15.44 -12.61 -2.02
C CYS A 72 15.34 -13.92 -2.83
N ALA A 73 14.45 -14.00 -3.83
CA ALA A 73 14.27 -15.20 -4.64
C ALA A 73 15.36 -15.37 -5.72
N ARG A 74 16.06 -14.29 -6.10
CA ARG A 74 17.14 -14.34 -7.08
C ARG A 74 18.48 -14.35 -6.34
N SER A 75 19.05 -15.53 -6.16
CA SER A 75 20.44 -15.71 -5.71
C SER A 75 21.43 -15.31 -6.81
N SER A 76 21.44 -14.03 -7.22
CA SER A 76 22.41 -13.52 -8.18
C SER A 76 22.88 -12.13 -7.76
N GLU A 77 24.20 -11.99 -7.65
CA GLU A 77 24.93 -10.76 -7.44
C GLU A 77 24.36 -9.63 -8.33
N GLY A 78 23.91 -8.56 -7.69
CA GLY A 78 23.54 -7.32 -8.36
C GLY A 78 22.03 -7.10 -8.55
N ARG A 79 21.51 -6.17 -7.75
CA ARG A 79 20.26 -5.40 -7.91
C ARG A 79 18.96 -6.10 -7.52
N SER A 80 18.41 -5.68 -6.37
CA SER A 80 17.06 -5.08 -6.32
C SER A 80 16.78 -4.31 -5.01
N GLU A 81 17.68 -3.42 -4.59
CA GLU A 81 17.39 -2.43 -3.52
C GLU A 81 16.71 -1.16 -4.07
N ALA A 82 16.43 -1.10 -5.38
CA ALA A 82 15.86 0.06 -6.06
C ALA A 82 14.58 0.59 -5.39
N ALA A 83 13.77 -0.31 -4.82
CA ALA A 83 12.55 0.02 -4.08
C ALA A 83 12.83 0.87 -2.83
N ALA A 84 13.75 0.39 -2.00
CA ALA A 84 14.15 1.07 -0.78
C ALA A 84 14.85 2.38 -1.12
N TYR A 85 15.69 2.38 -2.17
CA TYR A 85 16.34 3.59 -2.66
C TYR A 85 15.34 4.64 -3.17
N SER A 86 14.29 4.25 -3.88
CA SER A 86 13.22 5.18 -4.31
C SER A 86 12.47 5.81 -3.14
N VAL A 87 12.19 5.03 -2.07
CA VAL A 87 11.54 5.58 -0.86
C VAL A 87 12.49 6.52 -0.11
N MET A 88 13.78 6.18 -0.02
CA MET A 88 14.79 7.05 0.57
C MET A 88 15.00 8.33 -0.26
N ALA A 89 14.99 8.23 -1.59
CA ALA A 89 15.06 9.39 -2.47
C ALA A 89 13.84 10.31 -2.27
N LEU A 90 12.63 9.76 -2.11
CA LEU A 90 11.44 10.55 -1.77
C LEU A 90 11.63 11.28 -0.43
N LEU A 91 12.20 10.63 0.57
CA LEU A 91 12.56 11.26 1.85
C LEU A 91 13.55 12.42 1.67
N ASP A 92 14.60 12.19 0.88
CA ASP A 92 15.65 13.18 0.64
C ASP A 92 15.14 14.40 -0.15
N THR A 93 14.08 14.25 -0.95
CA THR A 93 13.47 15.40 -1.63
C THR A 93 12.84 16.41 -0.67
N GLY A 94 12.48 16.01 0.55
CA GLY A 94 11.78 16.86 1.51
C GLY A 94 10.43 17.39 0.99
N ALA A 95 9.82 16.72 0.01
CA ALA A 95 8.55 17.14 -0.57
C ALA A 95 7.44 17.26 0.49
N THR A 96 6.46 18.12 0.22
CA THR A 96 5.33 18.34 1.13
C THR A 96 4.58 17.03 1.38
N GLY A 97 4.31 16.72 2.65
CA GLY A 97 3.57 15.52 3.03
C GLY A 97 4.39 14.23 3.10
N THR A 98 5.69 14.27 2.78
CA THR A 98 6.57 13.08 2.83
C THR A 98 6.71 12.50 4.23
N PHE A 99 6.81 13.35 5.27
CA PHE A 99 6.92 12.86 6.65
C PHE A 99 5.62 12.23 7.16
N GLU A 100 4.48 12.83 6.83
CA GLU A 100 3.15 12.32 7.14
C GLU A 100 2.93 10.96 6.47
N PHE A 101 3.32 10.87 5.20
CA PHE A 101 3.32 9.62 4.45
C PHE A 101 4.17 8.54 5.13
N MET A 102 5.39 8.87 5.56
CA MET A 102 6.25 7.90 6.24
C MET A 102 5.68 7.46 7.59
N LYS A 103 5.09 8.38 8.37
CA LYS A 103 4.42 8.03 9.63
C LYS A 103 3.28 7.05 9.37
N ASP A 104 2.49 7.29 8.32
CA ASP A 104 1.40 6.42 7.93
C ASP A 104 1.92 5.05 7.47
N LEU A 105 2.94 5.03 6.60
CA LEU A 105 3.57 3.80 6.13
C LEU A 105 4.11 2.95 7.29
N LEU A 106 4.85 3.55 8.22
CA LEU A 106 5.39 2.88 9.40
C LEU A 106 4.27 2.38 10.31
N SER A 107 3.22 3.18 10.53
CA SER A 107 2.04 2.78 11.32
C SER A 107 1.39 1.51 10.75
N PHE A 108 1.29 1.40 9.43
CA PHE A 108 0.77 0.19 8.78
C PHE A 108 1.67 -1.04 9.00
N TYR A 109 3.00 -0.87 8.96
CA TYR A 109 3.93 -1.96 9.28
C TYR A 109 3.88 -2.36 10.76
N ILE A 110 3.75 -1.41 11.68
CA ILE A 110 3.64 -1.71 13.12
C ILE A 110 2.36 -2.51 13.41
N ARG A 111 1.23 -2.09 12.83
CA ARG A 111 -0.07 -2.74 13.08
C ARG A 111 -0.20 -4.13 12.47
N ALA A 112 0.35 -4.32 11.29
CA ALA A 112 0.21 -5.57 10.55
C ALA A 112 1.51 -5.89 9.81
N PRO A 113 2.59 -6.34 10.48
CA PRO A 113 3.93 -6.43 9.90
C PRO A 113 4.02 -7.24 8.61
N LEU A 114 3.28 -8.35 8.53
CA LEU A 114 3.14 -9.15 7.32
C LEU A 114 1.73 -9.11 6.77
N LEU A 115 1.65 -9.22 5.44
CA LEU A 115 0.40 -9.36 4.69
C LEU A 115 0.49 -10.61 3.82
N GLY A 116 -0.61 -11.35 3.72
CA GLY A 116 -0.71 -12.54 2.88
C GLY A 116 -2.14 -12.92 2.55
N ASN A 117 -2.31 -13.85 1.61
CA ASN A 117 -3.63 -14.30 1.17
C ASN A 117 -4.16 -15.44 2.03
N CYS A 118 -5.34 -15.29 2.62
CA CYS A 118 -5.94 -16.32 3.47
C CYS A 118 -7.14 -16.97 2.78
N PHE A 119 -7.03 -18.26 2.44
CA PHE A 119 -8.11 -19.05 1.82
C PHE A 119 -9.43 -19.07 2.62
N ASN A 120 -9.36 -18.92 3.94
CA ASN A 120 -10.53 -18.96 4.81
C ASN A 120 -11.22 -17.60 4.99
N CYS A 121 -10.47 -16.48 4.89
CA CYS A 121 -11.04 -15.14 5.10
C CYS A 121 -11.41 -14.47 3.78
N ASN A 122 -10.48 -14.48 2.82
CA ASN A 122 -10.67 -14.06 1.43
C ASN A 122 -9.35 -14.27 0.68
N ILE A 123 -9.42 -14.85 -0.53
CA ILE A 123 -8.25 -15.05 -1.41
C ILE A 123 -7.93 -13.76 -2.19
N GLU A 124 -8.92 -12.90 -2.43
CA GLU A 124 -8.76 -11.66 -3.19
C GLU A 124 -8.14 -10.52 -2.38
N ASN A 125 -8.24 -10.58 -1.06
CA ASN A 125 -7.82 -9.49 -0.17
C ASN A 125 -6.71 -9.96 0.75
N LEU A 126 -5.66 -9.14 0.82
CA LEU A 126 -4.57 -9.32 1.76
C LEU A 126 -5.07 -9.25 3.19
N GLN A 127 -4.68 -10.24 3.98
CA GLN A 127 -4.93 -10.30 5.40
C GLN A 127 -3.62 -10.09 6.17
N PRO A 128 -3.67 -9.40 7.31
CA PRO A 128 -2.57 -9.39 8.26
C PRO A 128 -2.18 -10.82 8.66
N ALA A 129 -0.88 -11.08 8.70
CA ALA A 129 -0.34 -12.39 9.04
C ALA A 129 0.69 -12.29 10.18
N GLU A 130 0.74 -13.34 11.00
CA GLU A 130 1.75 -13.49 12.05
C GLU A 130 3.13 -13.74 11.43
N PRO A 131 4.21 -13.09 11.91
CA PRO A 131 5.56 -13.24 11.36
C PRO A 131 6.11 -14.67 11.32
N LEU A 132 5.97 -15.42 12.42
CA LEU A 132 6.68 -16.70 12.59
C LEU A 132 6.01 -17.86 11.85
N GLN A 133 4.67 -17.90 11.85
CA GLN A 133 3.90 -19.03 11.33
C GLN A 133 2.99 -18.66 10.17
N ILE A 134 3.03 -17.39 9.73
CA ILE A 134 2.23 -16.86 8.62
C ILE A 134 0.73 -17.22 8.78
N LYS A 135 0.27 -17.19 10.03
CA LYS A 135 -1.13 -17.39 10.39
C LYS A 135 -1.91 -16.12 10.12
N CYS A 136 -3.08 -16.25 9.51
CA CYS A 136 -3.97 -15.11 9.32
C CYS A 136 -4.42 -14.58 10.69
N LEU A 137 -4.16 -13.31 10.99
CA LEU A 137 -4.56 -12.71 12.28
C LEU A 137 -6.08 -12.62 12.46
N LYS A 138 -6.85 -12.75 11.37
CA LYS A 138 -8.31 -12.71 11.42
C LYS A 138 -8.97 -14.05 11.77
N CYS A 139 -8.43 -15.19 11.31
CA CYS A 139 -9.03 -16.51 11.56
C CYS A 139 -8.11 -17.51 12.28
N GLY A 140 -6.85 -17.14 12.56
CA GLY A 140 -5.88 -17.99 13.25
C GLY A 140 -5.36 -19.19 12.44
N LYS A 141 -5.88 -19.41 11.23
CA LYS A 141 -5.45 -20.53 10.38
C LYS A 141 -4.14 -20.21 9.65
N GLY A 142 -3.26 -21.22 9.57
CA GLY A 142 -2.00 -21.15 8.82
C GLY A 142 -2.22 -21.13 7.31
N GLY A 143 -1.21 -20.68 6.57
CA GLY A 143 -1.21 -20.72 5.10
C GLY A 143 -1.55 -19.40 4.43
N ALA A 144 -1.24 -18.26 5.04
CA ALA A 144 -1.25 -17.03 4.27
C ALA A 144 -0.12 -17.11 3.23
N THR A 145 -0.43 -17.21 1.94
CA THR A 145 0.64 -17.18 0.93
C THR A 145 1.25 -15.79 0.97
N PRO A 146 2.57 -15.66 1.16
CA PRO A 146 3.23 -14.36 1.17
C PRO A 146 2.96 -13.62 -0.15
N LEU A 147 2.88 -12.30 -0.03
CA LEU A 147 2.49 -11.34 -1.06
C LEU A 147 3.11 -11.56 -2.46
N TRP A 148 4.29 -12.15 -2.54
CA TRP A 148 5.13 -12.20 -3.73
C TRP A 148 4.66 -13.15 -4.86
N ARG A 149 3.52 -13.86 -4.71
CA ARG A 149 3.07 -14.90 -5.67
C ARG A 149 1.94 -14.52 -6.65
N ARG A 150 1.23 -13.39 -6.50
CA ARG A 150 0.12 -12.99 -7.42
C ARG A 150 0.03 -11.47 -7.61
N SER A 151 -0.28 -11.01 -8.83
CA SER A 151 -0.26 -9.59 -9.22
C SER A 151 -1.63 -8.87 -9.26
N TRP A 152 -2.69 -9.46 -8.70
CA TRP A 152 -4.06 -8.92 -8.79
C TRP A 152 -4.59 -8.77 -7.36
N TYR A 153 -4.51 -7.56 -6.79
CA TYR A 153 -4.99 -7.27 -5.44
C TYR A 153 -5.72 -5.92 -5.44
N ARG A 154 -6.93 -5.89 -4.86
CA ARG A 154 -7.69 -4.66 -4.69
C ARG A 154 -7.35 -4.02 -3.35
N ILE A 155 -6.70 -2.86 -3.37
CA ILE A 155 -6.29 -2.14 -2.16
C ILE A 155 -7.50 -1.58 -1.41
N SER A 156 -8.53 -1.12 -2.13
CA SER A 156 -9.81 -0.65 -1.59
C SER A 156 -10.56 -1.65 -0.69
N LYS A 157 -10.18 -2.93 -0.70
CA LYS A 157 -10.79 -3.96 0.15
C LYS A 157 -9.96 -4.32 1.40
N TYR A 158 -8.79 -3.71 1.59
CA TYR A 158 -8.05 -3.84 2.84
C TYR A 158 -8.76 -3.03 3.93
N LYS A 159 -9.39 -3.71 4.88
CA LYS A 159 -9.87 -3.10 6.11
C LYS A 159 -8.82 -3.36 7.19
N PRO A 160 -8.09 -2.34 7.69
CA PRO A 160 -7.32 -2.52 8.90
C PRO A 160 -8.27 -2.98 10.01
N THR A 161 -7.97 -4.10 10.66
CA THR A 161 -8.64 -4.48 11.90
C THR A 161 -8.22 -3.47 12.95
N SER A 162 -9.16 -2.62 13.34
CA SER A 162 -9.11 -1.75 14.53
C SER A 162 -9.00 -2.59 15.80
#